data_AF-A0A510XAJ9-F1
#
_entry.id   AF-A0A510XAJ9-F1
#
_cell.length_a   1.000
_cell.length_b   1.000
_cell.length_c   1.000
_cell.angle_alpha   90.00
_cell.angle_beta   90.00
_cell.angle_gamma   90.00
#
_symmetry.space_group_name_H-M   'P 1'
#
loop_
_entity.id
_entity.type
_entity.pdbx_description
1 polymer ?
#
loop_
_entity_poly.entity_id
_entity_poly.type
_entity_poly.pdbx_seq_one_letter_code
_entity_poly.pdbx_strand_id
1 'polypeptide(L)'
;MSKPKQYVSRAGTLQEAMATVAKLAGVVTEAIGRWGEVEIIVRKREKRRSWEQNKLQRKWCAEAAAQGDMTAEEYRGFCKLHFGVPILRRDSEAFREVYDRLIRPRDYAEKLELMQEPIDSQVTRLMTAAQKTEYLDACWQHFTSLGFRLTDPNLKGMDPAQYKEAA
;
A
#
# COMPACT_ATOMS: atom_id res chain seq x y z
N MET A 1 3.14 -23.82 15.21
CA MET A 1 2.23 -24.39 14.17
C MET A 1 1.54 -23.24 13.46
N SER A 2 1.69 -23.14 12.14
CA SER A 2 1.11 -22.05 11.35
C SER A 2 -0.42 -22.21 11.30
N LYS A 3 -1.16 -21.13 11.55
CA LYS A 3 -2.63 -21.16 11.46
C LYS A 3 -3.06 -21.54 10.04
N PRO A 4 -4.06 -22.42 9.85
CA PRO A 4 -4.55 -22.78 8.53
C PRO A 4 -4.99 -21.52 7.76
N LYS A 5 -4.59 -21.43 6.48
CA LYS A 5 -4.89 -20.29 5.61
C LYS A 5 -6.40 -20.16 5.42
N GLN A 6 -6.95 -18.98 5.65
CA GLN A 6 -8.38 -18.70 5.49
C GLN A 6 -8.75 -18.47 4.02
N TYR A 7 -9.91 -18.96 3.61
CA TYR A 7 -10.50 -18.62 2.31
C TYR A 7 -11.21 -17.27 2.41
N VAL A 8 -10.87 -16.33 1.54
CA VAL A 8 -11.48 -15.00 1.48
C VAL A 8 -11.90 -14.71 0.05
N SER A 9 -13.20 -14.57 -0.20
CA SER A 9 -13.70 -14.02 -1.46
C SER A 9 -14.17 -12.58 -1.30
N ARG A 10 -14.07 -11.80 -2.38
CA ARG A 10 -14.36 -10.38 -2.43
C ARG A 10 -15.49 -10.15 -3.44
N ALA A 11 -16.51 -9.40 -3.03
CA ALA A 11 -17.56 -8.93 -3.91
C ALA A 11 -17.90 -7.48 -3.57
N GLY A 12 -17.84 -6.61 -4.58
CA GLY A 12 -18.30 -5.22 -4.51
C GLY A 12 -19.70 -5.02 -5.11
N THR A 13 -20.19 -6.00 -5.87
CA THR A 13 -21.51 -5.97 -6.51
C THR A 13 -22.31 -7.25 -6.20
N LEU A 14 -23.63 -7.22 -6.40
CA LEU A 14 -24.49 -8.40 -6.23
C LEU A 14 -24.08 -9.53 -7.19
N GLN A 15 -23.71 -9.19 -8.43
CA GLN A 15 -23.28 -10.17 -9.42
C GLN A 15 -21.98 -10.88 -9.01
N GLU A 16 -20.99 -10.13 -8.50
CA GLU A 16 -19.76 -10.70 -7.95
C GLU A 16 -20.01 -11.54 -6.69
N ALA A 17 -20.98 -11.13 -5.87
CA ALA A 17 -21.38 -11.88 -4.68
C ALA A 17 -22.00 -13.22 -5.08
N MET A 18 -22.88 -13.22 -6.09
CA MET A 18 -23.50 -14.46 -6.58
C MET A 18 -22.47 -15.39 -7.24
N ALA A 19 -21.53 -14.85 -8.01
CA ALA A 19 -20.42 -15.63 -8.57
C ALA A 19 -19.52 -16.23 -7.47
N THR A 20 -19.26 -15.47 -6.40
CA THR A 20 -18.55 -15.94 -5.21
C THR A 20 -19.29 -17.07 -4.50
N VAL A 21 -20.60 -16.94 -4.31
CA VAL A 21 -21.44 -17.94 -3.66
C VAL A 21 -21.43 -19.25 -4.46
N ALA A 22 -21.44 -19.17 -5.80
CA ALA A 22 -21.34 -20.36 -6.65
C ALA A 22 -20.03 -21.14 -6.43
N LYS A 23 -18.91 -20.44 -6.19
CA LYS A 23 -17.61 -21.07 -5.89
C LYS A 23 -17.50 -21.56 -4.44
N LEU A 24 -18.33 -21.02 -3.54
CA LEU A 24 -18.28 -21.29 -2.10
C LEU A 24 -18.60 -22.75 -1.78
N ALA A 25 -19.46 -23.40 -2.58
CA ALA A 25 -19.80 -24.80 -2.41
C ALA A 25 -18.54 -25.70 -2.44
N GLY A 26 -17.68 -25.56 -3.46
CA GLY A 26 -16.45 -26.34 -3.56
C GLY A 26 -15.46 -26.06 -2.44
N VAL A 27 -15.32 -24.77 -2.06
CA VAL A 27 -14.45 -24.34 -0.96
C VAL A 27 -14.90 -24.94 0.38
N VAL A 28 -16.21 -24.94 0.65
CA VAL A 28 -16.78 -25.50 1.88
C VAL A 28 -16.62 -27.01 1.91
N THR A 29 -16.84 -27.70 0.78
CA THR A 29 -16.61 -29.16 0.67
C THR A 29 -15.15 -29.51 1.00
N GLU A 30 -14.18 -28.81 0.43
CA GLU A 30 -12.76 -29.02 0.74
C GLU A 30 -12.42 -28.66 2.19
N ALA A 31 -12.98 -27.57 2.72
CA ALA A 31 -12.71 -27.09 4.06
C ALA A 31 -13.29 -28.04 5.13
N ILE A 32 -14.52 -28.53 4.98
CA ILE A 32 -15.13 -29.54 5.86
C ILE A 32 -14.31 -30.84 5.82
N GLY A 33 -13.88 -31.28 4.63
CA GLY A 33 -13.05 -32.48 4.49
C GLY A 33 -11.70 -32.38 5.21
N ARG A 34 -11.15 -31.17 5.37
CA ARG A 34 -9.86 -30.94 6.05
C ARG A 34 -9.99 -30.58 7.52
N TRP A 35 -11.02 -29.84 7.90
CA TRP A 35 -11.12 -29.18 9.21
C TRP A 35 -12.29 -29.66 10.06
N GLY A 36 -13.19 -30.48 9.50
CA GLY A 36 -14.37 -31.00 10.18
C GLY A 36 -15.50 -29.98 10.28
N GLU A 37 -15.28 -28.90 11.02
CA GLU A 37 -16.26 -27.82 11.21
C GLU A 37 -15.81 -26.52 10.55
N VAL A 38 -16.74 -25.80 9.91
CA VAL A 38 -16.48 -24.56 9.19
C VAL A 38 -17.59 -23.55 9.50
N GLU A 39 -17.20 -22.31 9.79
CA GLU A 39 -18.11 -21.18 9.98
C GLU A 39 -18.03 -20.21 8.80
N ILE A 40 -19.18 -19.75 8.30
CA ILE A 40 -19.28 -18.76 7.21
C ILE A 40 -19.73 -17.43 7.82
N ILE A 41 -18.87 -16.41 7.75
CA ILE A 41 -19.15 -15.08 8.31
C ILE A 41 -19.32 -14.05 7.20
N VAL A 42 -20.48 -13.42 7.11
CA VAL A 42 -20.72 -12.23 6.28
C VAL A 42 -20.60 -11.00 7.15
N ARG A 43 -19.63 -10.12 6.86
CA ARG A 43 -19.39 -8.89 7.62
C ARG A 43 -19.25 -7.69 6.70
N LYS A 44 -19.62 -6.51 7.20
CA LYS A 44 -19.29 -5.24 6.55
C LYS A 44 -17.78 -5.19 6.33
N ARG A 45 -17.37 -4.90 5.10
CA ARG A 45 -15.94 -4.79 4.78
C ARG A 45 -15.34 -3.59 5.50
N GLU A 46 -14.49 -3.88 6.48
CA GLU A 46 -13.57 -2.89 7.03
C GLU A 46 -12.33 -2.86 6.14
N LYS A 47 -12.15 -1.79 5.36
CA LYS A 47 -10.88 -1.55 4.68
C LYS A 47 -9.83 -1.29 5.76
N ARG A 48 -9.02 -2.28 6.14
CA ARG A 48 -7.70 -2.03 6.75
C ARG A 48 -6.76 -1.45 5.68
N ARG A 49 -7.08 -0.25 5.22
CA ARG A 49 -6.52 0.40 4.02
C ARG A 49 -5.08 0.87 4.24
N SER A 50 -4.79 1.33 5.46
CA SER A 50 -3.53 2.03 5.79
C SER A 50 -2.33 1.09 5.86
N TRP A 51 -2.47 -0.12 6.44
CA TRP A 51 -1.33 -1.04 6.60
C TRP A 51 -0.84 -1.60 5.25
N GLU A 52 -1.76 -2.08 4.40
CA GLU A 52 -1.39 -2.62 3.08
C GLU A 52 -0.77 -1.56 2.16
N GLN A 53 -1.27 -0.31 2.21
CA GLN A 53 -0.70 0.81 1.45
C GLN A 53 0.72 1.15 1.91
N ASN A 54 0.98 1.14 3.22
CA ASN A 54 2.31 1.38 3.77
C ASN A 54 3.27 0.22 3.46
N LYS A 55 2.78 -1.03 3.51
CA LYS A 55 3.55 -2.22 3.12
C LYS A 55 3.93 -2.19 1.65
N LEU A 56 2.99 -1.84 0.77
CA LEU A 56 3.22 -1.71 -0.67
C LEU A 56 4.28 -0.63 -0.97
N GLN A 57 4.18 0.54 -0.33
CA GLN A 57 5.19 1.59 -0.46
C GLN A 57 6.59 1.07 -0.10
N ARG A 58 6.72 0.43 1.08
CA ARG A 58 8.01 -0.10 1.55
C ARG A 58 8.54 -1.16 0.58
N LYS A 59 7.66 -2.01 0.03
CA LYS A 59 8.02 -3.01 -0.98
C LYS A 59 8.57 -2.35 -2.25
N TRP A 60 7.89 -1.33 -2.79
CA TRP A 60 8.37 -0.62 -3.97
C TRP A 60 9.70 0.08 -3.75
N CYS A 61 9.93 0.66 -2.58
CA CYS A 61 11.23 1.27 -2.26
C CYS A 61 12.36 0.23 -2.25
N ALA A 62 12.09 -0.98 -1.74
CA ALA A 62 13.06 -2.08 -1.77
C ALA A 62 13.29 -2.61 -3.20
N GLU A 63 12.23 -2.75 -3.99
CA GLU A 63 12.32 -3.15 -5.40
C GLU A 63 13.07 -2.10 -6.23
N ALA A 64 12.87 -0.82 -5.97
CA ALA A 64 13.61 0.27 -6.60
C ALA A 64 15.09 0.24 -6.21
N ALA A 65 15.40 0.07 -4.92
CA ALA A 65 16.78 -0.06 -4.45
C ALA A 65 17.52 -1.26 -5.06
N ALA A 66 16.82 -2.35 -5.37
CA ALA A 66 17.41 -3.50 -6.04
C ALA A 66 17.71 -3.26 -7.53
N GLN A 67 17.15 -2.21 -8.14
CA GLN A 67 17.23 -1.93 -9.58
C GLN A 67 18.00 -0.64 -9.91
N GLY A 68 18.08 0.30 -8.97
CA GLY A 68 18.71 1.60 -9.19
C GLY A 68 19.92 1.85 -8.30
N ASP A 69 20.24 3.13 -8.11
CA ASP A 69 21.49 3.62 -7.49
C ASP A 69 21.32 4.12 -6.05
N MET A 70 20.08 4.34 -5.60
CA MET A 70 19.76 4.77 -4.25
C MET A 70 19.32 3.60 -3.35
N THR A 71 19.53 3.74 -2.05
CA THR A 71 18.99 2.83 -1.03
C THR A 71 17.46 2.95 -0.94
N ALA A 72 16.83 1.94 -0.33
CA ALA A 72 15.37 1.95 -0.16
C ALA A 72 14.89 3.14 0.69
N GLU A 73 15.71 3.58 1.62
CA GLU A 73 15.42 4.72 2.48
C GLU A 73 15.54 6.05 1.73
N GLU A 74 16.55 6.18 0.87
CA GLU A 74 16.70 7.34 0.00
C GLU A 74 15.56 7.45 -1.02
N TYR A 75 15.15 6.34 -1.64
CA TYR A 75 13.95 6.31 -2.49
C TYR A 75 12.68 6.69 -1.72
N ARG A 76 12.57 6.27 -0.46
CA ARG A 76 11.44 6.64 0.40
C ARG A 76 11.44 8.15 0.69
N GLY A 77 12.60 8.71 1.03
CA GLY A 77 12.80 10.15 1.23
C GLY A 77 12.45 10.96 -0.02
N PHE A 78 12.95 10.52 -1.18
CA PHE A 78 12.64 11.09 -2.49
C PHE A 78 11.13 11.11 -2.75
N CYS A 79 10.46 9.96 -2.61
CA CYS A 79 9.03 9.87 -2.86
C CYS A 79 8.24 10.81 -1.95
N LYS A 80 8.59 10.88 -0.66
CA LYS A 80 7.96 11.82 0.29
C LYS A 80 8.14 13.27 -0.15
N LEU A 81 9.35 13.66 -0.52
CA LEU A 81 9.66 15.03 -0.90
C LEU A 81 8.94 15.45 -2.18
N HIS A 82 8.93 14.59 -3.20
CA HIS A 82 8.45 14.94 -4.53
C HIS A 82 6.96 14.67 -4.76
N PHE A 83 6.37 13.71 -4.05
CA PHE A 83 4.95 13.38 -4.22
C PHE A 83 4.14 13.68 -2.97
N GLY A 84 4.67 13.33 -1.79
CA GLY A 84 3.90 13.46 -0.56
C GLY A 84 3.76 14.90 -0.06
N VAL A 85 4.85 15.66 -0.10
CA VAL A 85 4.86 17.07 0.30
C VAL A 85 3.92 17.91 -0.58
N PRO A 86 3.93 17.83 -1.92
CA PRO A 86 2.97 18.58 -2.74
C PRO A 86 1.51 18.30 -2.41
N ILE A 87 1.14 17.03 -2.19
CA ILE A 87 -0.23 16.65 -1.81
C ILE A 87 -0.63 17.31 -0.49
N LEU A 88 0.23 17.24 0.54
CA LEU A 88 -0.08 17.86 1.82
C LEU A 88 -0.06 19.40 1.78
N ARG A 89 0.87 20.00 1.02
CA ARG A 89 0.90 21.47 0.85
C ARG A 89 -0.34 21.99 0.13
N ARG A 90 -0.96 21.19 -0.74
CA ARG A 90 -2.23 21.52 -1.42
C ARG A 90 -3.42 21.43 -0.46
N ASP A 91 -3.49 20.35 0.33
CA ASP A 91 -4.71 19.98 1.06
C ASP A 91 -4.71 20.38 2.55
N SER A 92 -3.56 20.78 3.11
CA SER A 92 -3.43 21.16 4.52
C SER A 92 -2.69 22.49 4.66
N GLU A 93 -3.44 23.55 4.97
CA GLU A 93 -2.90 24.89 5.20
C GLU A 93 -1.88 24.92 6.34
N ALA A 94 -2.19 24.27 7.47
CA ALA A 94 -1.28 24.17 8.60
C ALA A 94 0.05 23.47 8.24
N PHE A 95 0.00 22.40 7.45
CA PHE A 95 1.22 21.75 6.96
C PHE A 95 2.00 22.67 6.01
N ARG A 96 1.30 23.32 5.08
CA ARG A 96 1.89 24.25 4.11
C ARG A 96 2.64 25.38 4.80
N GLU A 97 2.04 26.04 5.79
CA GLU A 97 2.67 27.15 6.51
C GLU A 97 3.96 26.73 7.21
N VAL A 98 3.93 25.61 7.93
CA VAL A 98 5.11 25.09 8.64
C VAL A 98 6.18 24.66 7.66
N TYR A 99 5.81 23.92 6.60
CA TYR A 99 6.76 23.46 5.59
C TYR A 99 7.39 24.64 4.84
N ASP A 100 6.60 25.62 4.41
CA ASP A 100 7.08 26.76 3.62
C ASP A 100 8.01 27.67 4.44
N ARG A 101 7.78 27.76 5.75
CA ARG A 101 8.64 28.54 6.65
C ARG A 101 9.93 27.82 7.03
N LEU A 102 9.88 26.50 7.28
CA LEU A 102 11.00 25.78 7.91
C LEU A 102 11.80 24.86 6.98
N ILE A 103 11.17 24.31 5.94
CA ILE A 103 11.76 23.26 5.09
C ILE A 103 11.95 23.76 3.67
N ARG A 104 10.99 24.47 3.09
CA ARG A 104 11.07 24.99 1.71
C ARG A 104 12.32 25.84 1.42
N PRO A 105 12.83 26.69 2.35
CA PRO A 105 14.01 27.52 2.08
C PRO A 105 15.33 26.75 2.08
N ARG A 106 15.35 25.53 2.63
CA ARG A 106 16.55 24.69 2.74
C ARG A 106 17.06 24.23 1.38
N ASP A 107 18.30 23.82 1.32
CA ASP A 107 18.84 23.22 0.11
C ASP A 107 18.20 21.84 -0.16
N TYR A 108 18.45 21.29 -1.35
CA TYR A 108 17.82 20.03 -1.76
C TYR A 108 18.30 18.83 -0.92
N ALA A 109 19.58 18.81 -0.58
CA ALA A 109 20.18 17.72 0.20
C ALA A 109 19.59 17.68 1.61
N GLU A 110 19.53 18.82 2.29
CA GLU A 110 18.90 18.98 3.60
C GLU A 110 17.42 18.57 3.55
N LYS A 111 16.69 18.99 2.51
CA LYS A 111 15.28 18.59 2.34
C LYS A 111 15.13 17.08 2.24
N LEU A 112 16.05 16.40 1.55
CA LEU A 112 16.01 14.97 1.37
C LEU A 112 16.35 14.25 2.69
N GLU A 113 17.37 14.70 3.41
CA GLU A 113 17.74 14.19 4.74
C GLU A 113 16.59 14.31 5.75
N LEU A 114 15.88 15.45 5.74
CA LEU A 114 14.70 15.66 6.60
C LEU A 114 13.58 14.64 6.36
N MET A 115 13.52 14.02 5.17
CA MET A 115 12.48 13.03 4.83
C MET A 115 12.87 11.59 5.22
N GLN A 116 14.14 11.35 5.53
CA GLN A 116 14.74 10.05 5.82
C GLN A 116 14.97 9.85 7.32
N GLU A 117 15.21 8.60 7.75
CA GLU A 117 15.68 8.33 9.11
C GLU A 117 17.05 9.00 9.37
N PRO A 118 17.28 9.56 10.58
CA PRO A 118 16.47 9.44 11.80
C PRO A 118 15.38 10.50 11.96
N ILE A 119 15.32 11.54 11.12
CA ILE A 119 14.38 12.66 11.29
C ILE A 119 12.96 12.25 10.89
N ASP A 120 12.83 11.50 9.80
CA ASP A 120 11.61 10.87 9.31
C ASP A 120 10.39 11.81 9.32
N SER A 121 10.48 12.94 8.60
CA SER A 121 9.36 13.90 8.52
C SER A 121 8.05 13.17 8.20
N GLN A 122 7.03 13.44 9.03
CA GLN A 122 5.78 12.67 9.11
C GLN A 122 4.81 12.90 7.93
N VAL A 123 5.32 13.02 6.70
CA VAL A 123 4.54 13.29 5.48
C VAL A 123 3.47 12.22 5.26
N THR A 124 3.86 10.95 5.14
CA THR A 124 2.89 9.87 4.84
C THR A 124 1.97 9.54 6.01
N ARG A 125 2.31 9.93 7.24
CA ARG A 125 1.49 9.68 8.45
C ARG A 125 0.35 10.67 8.58
N LEU A 126 0.50 11.88 8.06
CA LEU A 126 -0.52 12.92 8.05
C LEU A 126 -1.55 12.76 6.92
N MET A 127 -1.31 11.86 5.97
CA MET A 127 -2.19 11.64 4.83
C MET A 127 -3.47 10.91 5.21
N THR A 128 -4.58 11.38 4.66
CA THR A 128 -5.80 10.59 4.54
C THR A 128 -5.58 9.41 3.60
N ALA A 129 -6.51 8.45 3.66
CA ALA A 129 -6.52 7.29 2.78
C ALA A 129 -6.58 7.63 1.27
N ALA A 130 -7.24 8.73 0.90
CA ALA A 130 -7.34 9.16 -0.50
C ALA A 130 -6.02 9.77 -0.98
N GLN A 131 -5.43 10.66 -0.18
CA GLN A 131 -4.11 11.23 -0.42
C GLN A 131 -3.02 10.16 -0.48
N LYS A 132 -3.11 9.12 0.36
CA LYS A 132 -2.17 8.00 0.30
C LYS A 132 -2.30 7.18 -0.98
N THR A 133 -3.50 7.05 -1.54
CA THR A 133 -3.70 6.42 -2.86
C THR A 133 -3.05 7.27 -3.95
N GLU A 134 -3.36 8.57 -3.99
CA GLU A 134 -2.75 9.51 -4.97
C GLU A 134 -1.22 9.50 -4.90
N TYR A 135 -0.67 9.50 -3.69
CA TYR A 135 0.76 9.36 -3.43
C TYR A 135 1.36 8.09 -4.04
N LEU A 136 0.70 6.93 -3.83
CA LEU A 136 1.18 5.65 -4.37
C LEU A 136 1.08 5.62 -5.90
N ASP A 137 0.01 6.17 -6.48
CA ASP A 137 -0.16 6.24 -7.93
C ASP A 137 0.95 7.10 -8.55
N ALA A 138 1.31 8.23 -7.93
CA ALA A 138 2.43 9.07 -8.36
C ALA A 138 3.78 8.33 -8.28
N CYS A 139 4.06 7.62 -7.18
CA CYS A 139 5.27 6.80 -7.05
C CYS A 139 5.33 5.72 -8.15
N TRP A 140 4.22 5.02 -8.37
CA TRP A 140 4.13 3.97 -9.38
C TRP A 140 4.41 4.51 -10.78
N GLN A 141 3.72 5.57 -11.16
CA GLN A 141 3.89 6.21 -12.48
C GLN A 141 5.33 6.69 -12.67
N HIS A 142 5.92 7.33 -11.67
CA HIS A 142 7.29 7.81 -11.76
C HIS A 142 8.27 6.65 -11.98
N PHE A 143 8.28 5.64 -11.11
CA PHE A 143 9.25 4.56 -11.22
C PHE A 143 9.05 3.69 -12.46
N THR A 144 7.80 3.37 -12.81
CA THR A 144 7.53 2.60 -14.03
C THR A 144 7.89 3.37 -15.29
N SER A 145 7.75 4.71 -15.30
CA SER A 145 8.22 5.55 -16.43
C SER A 145 9.75 5.52 -16.60
N LEU A 146 10.49 5.25 -15.53
CA LEU A 146 11.94 5.06 -15.53
C LEU A 146 12.35 3.61 -15.85
N GLY A 147 11.39 2.72 -16.13
CA GLY A 147 11.64 1.32 -16.47
C GLY A 147 11.76 0.37 -15.28
N PHE A 148 11.50 0.83 -14.05
CA PHE A 148 11.52 -0.03 -12.87
C PHE A 148 10.36 -1.03 -12.91
N ARG A 149 10.66 -2.27 -12.53
CA ARG A 149 9.67 -3.34 -12.35
C ARG A 149 9.21 -3.36 -10.91
N LEU A 150 7.97 -2.95 -10.69
CA LEU A 150 7.35 -2.87 -9.36
C LEU A 150 6.18 -3.86 -9.23
N THR A 151 5.90 -4.31 -8.00
CA THR A 151 4.74 -5.17 -7.72
C THR A 151 3.42 -4.46 -8.03
N ASP A 152 2.54 -5.09 -8.82
CA ASP A 152 1.23 -4.54 -9.21
C ASP A 152 0.43 -4.00 -7.99
N PRO A 153 -0.04 -2.73 -8.03
CA PRO A 153 -0.83 -2.12 -6.97
C PRO A 153 -2.12 -2.87 -6.63
N ASN A 154 -2.71 -3.60 -7.59
CA ASN A 154 -3.92 -4.40 -7.41
C ASN A 154 -3.69 -5.62 -6.50
N LEU A 155 -2.44 -6.07 -6.38
CA LEU A 155 -2.02 -7.08 -5.42
C LEU A 155 -1.89 -6.53 -4.00
N LYS A 156 -1.96 -5.20 -3.81
CA LYS A 156 -2.03 -4.48 -2.51
C LYS A 156 -1.11 -5.04 -1.43
N GLY A 157 0.12 -5.39 -1.77
CA GLY A 157 1.10 -5.90 -0.79
C GLY A 157 0.84 -7.33 -0.30
N MET A 158 -0.05 -8.09 -0.95
CA MET A 158 -0.16 -9.53 -0.75
C MET A 158 1.06 -10.24 -1.33
N ASP A 159 1.62 -11.14 -0.52
CA ASP A 159 2.61 -12.10 -0.98
C ASP A 159 1.88 -13.16 -1.82
N PRO A 160 2.37 -13.54 -3.01
CA PRO A 160 1.83 -14.68 -3.77
C PRO A 160 1.72 -15.99 -2.96
N ALA A 161 2.51 -16.13 -1.89
CA ALA A 161 2.39 -17.25 -0.95
C ALA A 161 1.20 -17.15 0.01
N GLN A 162 0.56 -15.98 0.15
CA GLN A 162 -0.50 -15.68 1.13
C GLN A 162 -1.91 -15.81 0.56
N TYR A 163 -2.09 -16.01 -0.74
CA TYR A 163 -3.40 -16.23 -1.34
C TYR A 163 -3.35 -17.30 -2.43
N LYS A 164 -4.45 -18.05 -2.58
CA LYS A 164 -4.76 -18.78 -3.81
C LYS A 164 -5.95 -18.06 -4.43
N GLU A 165 -5.82 -17.65 -5.69
CA GLU A 165 -6.98 -17.21 -6.45
C GLU A 165 -7.91 -18.41 -6.66
N ALA A 166 -9.18 -18.23 -6.32
CA ALA A 166 -10.20 -19.15 -6.79
C ALA A 166 -10.41 -18.83 -8.26
N ALA A 167 -9.79 -19.64 -9.13
CA ALA A 167 -10.10 -19.67 -10.56
C ALA A 167 -11.61 -19.68 -10.79
#